data_AF-A0A2V5VQP4-F1
#
_entry.id   AF-A0A2V5VQP4-F1
#
_cell.length_a   1.000
_cell.length_b   1.000
_cell.length_c   1.000
_cell.angle_alpha   90.00
_cell.angle_beta   90.00
_cell.angle_gamma   90.00
#
_symmetry.space_group_name_H-M   'P 1'
#
loop_
_entity.id
_entity.type
_entity.pdbx_description
1 polymer ?
#
loop_
_entity_poly.entity_id
_entity_poly.type
_entity_poly.pdbx_seq_one_letter_code
_entity_poly.pdbx_strand_id
1 'polypeptide(L)' 'MFDHWLRMSLDLNTILKDWPHENRAIKVRKVLGLDGRQKLQLRIDLGVLQMELTGRPDGMRPHGCESLLTY' A
#
# COMPACT_ATOMS: atom_id res chain seq x y z
N MET A 1 33.38 4.83 6.51
CA MET A 1 32.45 4.14 5.58
C MET A 1 31.23 3.70 6.37
N PHE A 2 30.23 4.57 6.50
CA PHE A 2 29.01 4.31 7.26
C PHE A 2 27.82 4.79 6.41
N ASP A 3 27.45 3.98 5.42
CA ASP A 3 26.22 4.13 4.63
C ASP A 3 25.30 2.93 4.90
N HIS A 4 24.85 2.80 6.15
CA HIS A 4 23.92 1.74 6.59
C HIS A 4 22.65 2.28 7.25
N TRP A 5 22.35 3.57 7.10
CA TRP A 5 21.12 4.14 7.62
C TRP A 5 19.99 3.97 6.59
N LEU A 6 18.99 3.15 6.95
CA LEU A 6 17.69 2.98 6.28
C LEU A 6 17.77 2.56 4.80
N ARG A 7 18.37 1.39 4.52
CA ARG A 7 17.89 0.62 3.37
C ARG A 7 16.50 0.11 3.76
N MET A 8 15.46 0.91 3.51
CA MET A 8 14.08 0.43 3.60
C MET A 8 13.99 -0.80 2.71
N SER A 9 14.06 -1.98 3.33
CA SER A 9 13.99 -3.22 2.61
C SER A 9 12.63 -3.24 1.92
N LEU A 10 12.63 -3.22 0.59
CA LEU A 10 11.41 -3.40 -0.23
C LEU A 10 10.89 -4.84 -0.15
N ASP A 11 11.55 -5.66 0.66
CA ASP A 11 11.20 -7.04 0.90
C ASP A 11 9.90 -7.15 1.69
N LEU A 12 8.94 -7.86 1.11
CA LEU A 12 7.61 -8.05 1.69
C LEU A 12 7.59 -9.15 2.77
N ASN A 13 8.71 -9.85 3.05
CA ASN A 13 8.69 -11.01 3.96
C ASN A 13 8.22 -10.65 5.36
N THR A 14 8.50 -9.43 5.85
CA THR A 14 7.99 -8.97 7.16
C THR A 14 6.47 -9.00 7.17
N ILE A 15 5.82 -8.38 6.17
CA ILE A 15 4.35 -8.33 6.06
C ILE A 15 3.77 -9.74 5.85
N LEU A 16 4.43 -10.58 5.05
CA LEU A 16 3.96 -11.94 4.76
C LEU A 16 4.07 -12.88 5.97
N LYS A 17 5.09 -12.71 6.82
CA LYS A 17 5.28 -13.48 8.07
C LYS A 17 4.24 -13.11 9.12
N ASP A 18 3.99 -11.82 9.30
CA ASP A 18 3.01 -11.33 10.28
C ASP A 18 1.56 -11.56 9.83
N TRP A 19 1.34 -11.80 8.53
CA TRP A 19 0.01 -11.97 7.96
C TRP A 19 -0.18 -13.29 7.19
N PRO A 20 -0.57 -14.37 7.88
CA PRO A 20 -0.73 -15.67 7.26
C PRO A 20 -1.88 -15.67 6.24
N HIS A 21 -1.64 -16.38 5.13
CA HIS A 21 -2.65 -16.61 4.10
C HIS A 21 -3.73 -17.59 4.60
N GLU A 22 -4.96 -17.43 4.11
CA GLU A 22 -6.08 -18.33 4.40
C GLU A 22 -6.74 -18.78 3.11
N ASN A 23 -6.70 -20.09 2.84
CA ASN A 23 -7.33 -20.66 1.66
C ASN A 23 -8.84 -20.42 1.75
N ARG A 24 -9.41 -19.77 0.73
CA ARG A 24 -10.84 -19.46 0.47
C ARG A 24 -11.32 -18.04 0.81
N ALA A 25 -10.54 -17.21 1.49
CA ALA A 25 -10.95 -15.84 1.79
C ALA A 25 -9.83 -14.83 1.56
N ILE A 26 -10.14 -13.77 0.80
CA ILE A 26 -9.25 -12.61 0.71
C ILE A 26 -9.32 -11.87 2.04
N LYS A 27 -8.21 -11.82 2.78
CA LYS A 27 -8.12 -10.99 3.99
C LYS A 27 -7.87 -9.56 3.57
N VAL A 28 -8.64 -8.64 4.14
CA VAL A 28 -8.53 -7.20 3.85
C VAL A 28 -8.35 -6.45 5.16
N ARG A 29 -7.45 -5.48 5.18
CA ARG A 29 -7.25 -4.58 6.33
C ARG A 29 -6.96 -3.15 5.89
N LYS A 30 -7.34 -2.18 6.73
CA LYS A 30 -6.87 -0.80 6.61
C LYS A 30 -5.62 -0.62 7.46
N VAL A 31 -4.60 0.03 6.91
CA VAL A 31 -3.35 0.36 7.63
C VAL A 31 -3.03 1.83 7.47
N LEU A 32 -2.29 2.40 8.43
CA LEU A 32 -1.72 3.73 8.28
C LEU A 32 -0.39 3.61 7.52
N GLY A 33 -0.29 4.26 6.37
CA GLY A 33 0.93 4.35 5.58
C GLY A 33 1.97 5.25 6.25
N LEU A 34 3.21 5.18 5.76
CA LEU A 34 4.30 6.05 6.23
C LEU A 34 4.07 7.52 5.93
N ASP A 35 3.20 7.81 4.96
CA ASP A 35 2.72 9.15 4.61
C ASP A 35 1.57 9.63 5.52
N GLY A 36 1.22 8.87 6.56
CA GLY A 36 0.13 9.18 7.48
C GLY A 36 -1.26 9.01 6.86
N ARG A 37 -1.38 8.45 5.65
CA ARG A 37 -2.66 8.21 4.98
C ARG A 37 -3.10 6.77 5.14
N GLN A 38 -4.41 6.56 5.22
CA GLN A 38 -4.96 5.20 5.27
C GLN A 38 -4.79 4.51 3.90
N LYS A 39 -4.30 3.27 3.93
CA LYS A 39 -4.15 2.38 2.78
C LYS A 39 -5.01 1.14 2.99
N LEU A 40 -5.48 0.55 1.89
CA LEU A 40 -6.13 -0.74 1.90
C LEU A 40 -5.11 -1.82 1.54
N GLN A 41 -4.93 -2.82 2.39
CA GLN A 41 -4.08 -3.97 2.10
C GLN A 41 -4.94 -5.23 1.96
N LEU A 42 -4.61 -6.06 0.97
CA LEU A 42 -5.30 -7.31 0.66
C LEU A 42 -4.28 -8.45 0.65
N ARG A 43 -4.57 -9.52 1.37
CA ARG A 43 -3.81 -10.77 1.31
C ARG A 43 -4.31 -11.60 0.13
N ILE A 44 -3.42 -11.82 -0.83
CA ILE A 44 -3.62 -12.73 -1.96
C ILE A 44 -2.74 -13.97 -1.76
N ASP A 45 -2.96 -15.04 -2.52
CA ASP A 45 -2.33 -16.35 -2.32
C ASP A 45 -0.81 -16.27 -2.13
N LEU A 46 -0.12 -15.59 -3.05
CA LEU A 46 1.35 -15.51 -3.05
C LEU A 46 1.88 -14.12 -2.68
N GLY A 47 1.04 -13.25 -2.11
CA GLY A 47 1.49 -11.88 -1.86
C GLY A 47 0.52 -10.99 -1.10
N VAL A 48 0.80 -9.69 -1.17
CA VAL A 48 -0.05 -8.63 -0.64
C VAL A 48 -0.22 -7.56 -1.71
N LEU A 49 -1.46 -7.09 -1.88
CA LEU A 49 -1.76 -5.92 -2.70
C LEU A 49 -2.04 -4.74 -1.77
N GLN A 50 -1.45 -3.59 -2.03
CA GLN A 50 -1.75 -2.34 -1.34
C GLN A 50 -2.37 -1.35 -2.31
N MET A 51 -3.47 -0.71 -1.89
CA MET A 51 -4.18 0.30 -2.66
C MET A 51 -4.33 1.59 -1.86
N GLU A 52 -4.28 2.70 -2.57
CA GLU A 52 -4.70 3.99 -2.04
C GLU A 52 -6.22 3.99 -1.83
N LEU A 53 -6.69 4.61 -0.75
CA LEU A 53 -8.13 4.78 -0.52
C LEU A 53 -8.71 5.95 -1.31
N THR A 54 -7.87 6.85 -1.78
CA THR A 54 -8.25 8.07 -2.49
C THR A 54 -7.30 8.35 -3.64
N GLY A 55 -7.70 9.25 -4.53
CA GLY A 55 -6.95 9.57 -5.74
C GLY A 55 -7.29 8.67 -6.90
N ARG A 56 -6.71 9.00 -8.05
CA ARG A 56 -7.03 8.35 -9.32
C ARG A 56 -6.11 7.15 -9.56
N PRO A 57 -6.59 6.11 -10.27
CA PRO A 57 -5.79 4.92 -10.58
C PRO A 57 -4.57 5.22 -11.47
N ASP A 58 -4.58 6.33 -12.21
CA ASP A 58 -3.44 6.82 -12.99
C ASP A 58 -2.43 7.65 -12.15
N GLY A 59 -2.68 7.83 -10.86
CA GLY A 59 -1.79 8.53 -9.92
C GLY A 59 -1.65 10.04 -10.17
N MET A 60 -2.36 10.58 -11.15
CA MET A 60 -2.28 12.00 -11.51
C MET A 60 -3.22 12.87 -10.68
N ARG A 61 -2.83 14.13 -10.51
CA ARG A 61 -3.66 15.22 -9.97
C ARG A 61 -3.77 16.33 -11.00
N PRO A 62 -4.70 16.25 -11.95
CA PRO A 62 -4.82 17.25 -13.02
C PRO A 62 -5.09 18.61 -12.37
N HIS A 63 -4.28 19.61 -12.73
CA HIS A 63 -4.36 20.96 -12.17
C HIS A 63 -4.30 21.03 -10.62
N GLY A 64 -3.73 20.02 -9.96
CA GLY A 64 -3.68 19.94 -8.50
C GLY A 64 -4.97 19.44 -7.82
N CYS A 65 -6.03 19.20 -8.59
CA CYS A 65 -7.31 18.68 -8.10
C CYS A 65 -7.37 17.15 -8.16
N GLU A 66 -8.27 16.54 -7.38
CA GLU A 66 -8.49 15.08 -7.39
C GLU A 66 -9.16 14.58 -8.67
N SER A 67 -9.89 15.46 -9.36
CA SER A 67 -10.59 15.17 -10.61
C SER A 67 -10.70 16.44 -11.47
N LEU A 68 -10.84 16.26 -12.78
CA LEU A 68 -11.17 17.36 -13.70
C LEU A 68 -12.55 17.98 -13.42
N LEU A 69 -13.47 17.22 -12.82
CA LEU A 69 -14.79 17.72 -12.43
C LEU A 69 -14.72 18.70 -11.24
N THR A 70 -13.62 18.67 -10.49
CA THR A 70 -13.39 19.51 -9.29
C THR A 70 -12.52 20.73 -9.60
N TYR A 71 -12.38 21.08 -10.88
CA TYR A 71 -11.74 22.32 -11.32
C TYR A 71 -12.61 23.54 -11.01
#